data_AF-A0AAE1Q1H1-F1
#
_entry.id   AF-A0AAE1Q1H1-F1
#
_cell.length_a   1.000
_cell.length_b   1.000
_cell.length_c   1.000
_cell.angle_alpha   90.00
_cell.angle_beta   90.00
_cell.angle_gamma   90.00
#
_symmetry.space_group_name_H-M   'P 1'
#
loop_
_entity.id
_entity.type
_entity.pdbx_description
1 polymer ?
#
loop_
_entity_poly.entity_id
_entity_poly.type
_entity_poly.pdbx_seq_one_letter_code
_entity_poly.pdbx_strand_id
1 'polypeptide(L)'
;MRTLLVTSRKRRSEASSVVLRKYRLLRHRRRYSLRHEYQKLRCLLSGSVAASHLSNKVSVVDAAYRYICRLQSALLLKFSTTGVPKSLAGVMGGKVRTAKDVRTLALHFMTPHPHHAP
;
A
#
# COMPACT_ATOMS: atom_id res chain seq x y z
N MET A 1 -55.40 13.82 18.29
CA MET A 1 -54.30 12.81 18.37
C MET A 1 -53.54 12.69 17.04
N ARG A 2 -52.81 13.72 16.56
CA ARG A 2 -52.07 13.69 15.26
C ARG A 2 -50.64 14.24 15.31
N THR A 3 -50.19 14.75 16.45
CA THR A 3 -48.94 15.50 16.62
C THR A 3 -47.71 14.63 16.92
N LEU A 4 -47.88 13.39 17.39
CA LEU A 4 -46.77 12.49 17.76
C LEU A 4 -46.09 11.79 16.56
N LEU A 5 -46.80 11.63 15.44
CA LEU A 5 -46.25 10.98 14.23
C LEU A 5 -45.35 11.92 13.41
N VAL A 6 -45.59 13.23 13.47
CA VAL A 6 -44.80 14.24 12.72
C VAL A 6 -43.43 14.44 13.35
N THR A 7 -43.35 14.45 14.69
CA THR A 7 -42.07 14.61 15.42
C THR A 7 -41.17 13.39 15.29
N SER A 8 -41.73 12.17 15.26
CA SER A 8 -40.97 10.93 15.05
C SER A 8 -40.43 10.79 13.62
N ARG A 9 -41.21 11.19 12.60
CA ARG A 9 -40.74 11.27 11.20
C ARG A 9 -39.62 12.30 11.02
N LYS A 10 -39.75 13.48 11.64
CA LYS A 10 -38.75 14.55 11.56
C LYS A 10 -37.42 14.15 12.22
N ARG A 11 -37.47 13.51 13.39
CA ARG A 11 -36.27 12.96 14.07
C ARG A 11 -35.58 11.84 13.28
N ARG A 12 -36.34 10.94 12.63
CA ARG A 12 -35.77 9.90 11.73
C ARG A 12 -35.10 10.51 10.49
N SER A 13 -35.65 11.59 9.94
CA SER A 13 -35.08 12.35 8.81
C SER A 13 -33.80 13.09 9.18
N GLU A 14 -33.69 13.62 10.41
CA GLU A 14 -32.48 14.28 10.89
C GLU A 14 -31.37 13.27 11.19
N ALA A 15 -31.71 12.13 11.81
CA ALA A 15 -30.76 11.03 12.04
C ALA A 15 -30.21 10.45 10.73
N SER A 16 -31.06 10.25 9.70
CA SER A 16 -30.61 9.79 8.39
C SER A 16 -29.71 10.82 7.69
N SER A 17 -29.99 12.12 7.83
CA SER A 17 -29.15 13.21 7.33
C SER A 17 -27.76 13.23 7.98
N VAL A 18 -27.67 13.05 9.31
CA VAL A 18 -26.39 13.00 10.04
C VAL A 18 -25.56 11.78 9.62
N VAL A 19 -26.19 10.61 9.49
CA VAL A 19 -25.54 9.39 9.01
C VAL A 19 -24.99 9.61 7.59
N LEU A 20 -25.80 10.13 6.68
CA LEU A 20 -25.36 10.44 5.30
C LEU A 20 -24.21 11.46 5.27
N ARG A 21 -24.25 12.50 6.11
CA ARG A 21 -23.16 13.47 6.25
C ARG A 21 -21.87 12.81 6.74
N LYS A 22 -21.94 11.93 7.74
CA LYS A 22 -20.80 11.17 8.26
C LYS A 22 -20.20 10.25 7.19
N TYR A 23 -21.04 9.54 6.42
CA TYR A 23 -20.59 8.72 5.29
C TYR A 23 -19.90 9.55 4.20
N ARG A 24 -20.45 10.72 3.84
CA ARG A 24 -19.83 11.63 2.85
C ARG A 24 -18.45 12.11 3.32
N LEU A 25 -18.33 12.52 4.58
CA LEU A 25 -17.05 12.94 5.17
C LEU A 25 -16.03 11.79 5.18
N LEU A 26 -16.44 10.58 5.59
CA LEU A 26 -15.57 9.40 5.57
C LEU A 26 -15.09 9.08 4.15
N ARG A 27 -15.99 9.13 3.16
CA ARG A 27 -15.66 8.91 1.75
C ARG A 27 -14.66 9.95 1.24
N HIS A 28 -14.83 11.22 1.64
CA HIS A 28 -13.89 12.28 1.28
C HIS A 28 -12.51 12.07 1.91
N ARG A 29 -12.45 11.74 3.21
CA ARG A 29 -11.20 11.41 3.91
C ARG A 29 -10.47 10.24 3.25
N ARG A 30 -11.19 9.16 2.93
CA ARG A 30 -10.63 8.00 2.21
C ARG A 30 -10.07 8.39 0.84
N ARG A 31 -10.78 9.23 0.08
CA ARG A 31 -10.28 9.73 -1.22
C ARG A 31 -9.02 10.58 -1.07
N TYR A 32 -8.95 11.44 -0.05
CA TYR A 32 -7.77 12.27 0.21
C TYR A 32 -6.57 11.42 0.61
N SER A 33 -6.76 10.48 1.54
CA SER A 33 -5.75 9.50 1.94
C SER A 33 -5.23 8.70 0.73
N LEU A 34 -6.12 8.18 -0.12
CA LEU A 34 -5.70 7.48 -1.34
C LEU A 34 -4.91 8.38 -2.29
N ARG A 35 -5.32 9.64 -2.50
CA ARG A 35 -4.55 10.58 -3.33
C ARG A 35 -3.14 10.79 -2.78
N HIS A 36 -3.01 10.91 -1.47
CA HIS A 36 -1.74 11.05 -0.79
C HIS A 36 -0.84 9.81 -0.98
N GLU A 37 -1.39 8.60 -0.87
CA GLU A 37 -0.65 7.36 -1.13
C GLU A 37 -0.20 7.24 -2.60
N TYR A 38 -1.04 7.64 -3.56
CA TYR A 38 -0.62 7.74 -4.97
C TYR A 38 0.51 8.74 -5.18
N GLN A 39 0.49 9.86 -4.46
CA GLN A 39 1.55 10.86 -4.55
C GLN A 39 2.88 10.32 -4.00
N LYS A 40 2.86 9.65 -2.84
CA LYS A 40 4.04 8.96 -2.31
C LYS A 40 4.61 7.96 -3.31
N LEU A 41 3.74 7.13 -3.90
CA LEU A 41 4.15 6.14 -4.89
C LEU A 41 4.80 6.80 -6.12
N ARG A 42 4.25 7.92 -6.60
CA ARG A 42 4.88 8.70 -7.68
C ARG A 42 6.27 9.17 -7.31
N CYS A 43 6.45 9.75 -6.12
CA CYS A 43 7.75 10.24 -5.67
C CYS A 43 8.80 9.13 -5.62
N LEU A 44 8.43 7.91 -5.19
CA LEU A 44 9.32 6.75 -5.19
C LEU A 44 9.72 6.33 -6.62
N LEU A 45 8.84 6.50 -7.60
CA LEU A 45 9.08 6.12 -8.99
C LEU A 45 9.78 7.19 -9.82
N SER A 46 9.72 8.46 -9.42
CA SER A 46 10.26 9.59 -10.19
C SER A 46 11.76 9.48 -10.49
N GLY A 47 12.53 8.76 -9.66
CA GLY A 47 13.96 8.49 -9.91
C GLY A 47 14.24 7.38 -10.94
N SER A 48 13.24 6.57 -11.30
CA SER A 48 13.41 5.41 -12.19
C SER A 48 12.51 5.43 -13.42
N VAL A 49 11.48 6.28 -13.46
CA VAL A 49 10.45 6.30 -14.50
C VAL A 49 10.17 7.75 -14.89
N ALA A 50 10.11 8.03 -16.20
CA ALA A 50 9.83 9.36 -16.69
C ALA A 50 8.45 9.87 -16.22
N ALA A 51 8.38 11.16 -15.90
CA ALA A 51 7.19 11.79 -15.33
C ALA A 51 5.93 11.62 -16.21
N SER A 52 6.09 11.53 -17.53
CA SER A 52 4.99 11.30 -18.50
C SER A 52 4.21 10.00 -18.23
N HIS A 53 4.92 8.94 -17.80
CA HIS A 53 4.31 7.66 -17.46
C HIS A 53 3.63 7.65 -16.08
N LEU A 54 3.79 8.70 -15.27
CA LEU A 54 3.19 8.82 -13.94
C LEU A 54 1.96 9.74 -13.90
N SER A 55 1.45 10.13 -15.08
CA SER A 55 0.36 11.10 -15.24
C SER A 55 -0.97 10.60 -14.65
N ASN A 56 -1.36 9.34 -14.88
CA ASN A 56 -2.63 8.80 -14.42
C ASN A 56 -2.45 7.68 -13.36
N LYS A 57 -3.51 7.34 -12.63
CA LYS A 57 -3.41 6.36 -11.53
C LYS A 57 -3.06 4.95 -12.01
N VAL A 58 -3.60 4.53 -13.15
CA VAL A 58 -3.38 3.19 -13.70
C VAL A 58 -1.91 3.04 -14.12
N SER A 59 -1.36 4.04 -14.79
CA SER A 59 0.02 4.06 -15.24
C SER A 59 1.00 4.12 -14.06
N VAL A 60 0.66 4.80 -12.98
CA VAL A 60 1.45 4.77 -11.73
C VAL A 60 1.50 3.35 -11.14
N VAL A 61 0.38 2.63 -11.12
CA VAL A 61 0.34 1.25 -10.60
C VAL A 61 1.11 0.29 -11.51
N ASP A 62 0.95 0.40 -12.83
CA ASP A 62 1.71 -0.41 -13.78
C ASP A 62 3.22 -0.12 -13.70
N ALA A 63 3.60 1.15 -13.63
CA ALA A 63 4.99 1.56 -13.42
C ALA A 63 5.55 1.01 -12.10
N ALA A 64 4.77 1.04 -11.03
CA ALA A 64 5.16 0.45 -9.75
C ALA A 64 5.39 -1.06 -9.87
N TYR A 65 4.47 -1.78 -10.52
CA TYR A 65 4.60 -3.21 -10.75
C TYR A 65 5.87 -3.55 -11.54
N ARG A 66 6.11 -2.87 -12.66
CA ARG A 66 7.33 -3.06 -13.47
C ARG A 66 8.60 -2.75 -12.69
N TYR A 67 8.58 -1.69 -11.89
CA TYR A 67 9.72 -1.32 -11.05
C TYR A 67 10.02 -2.39 -9.99
N ILE A 68 8.99 -2.93 -9.34
CA ILE A 68 9.14 -4.06 -8.40
C ILE A 68 9.75 -5.27 -9.12
N CYS A 69 9.24 -5.63 -10.30
CA CYS A 69 9.80 -6.75 -11.08
C CYS A 69 11.28 -6.53 -11.42
N ARG A 70 11.67 -5.31 -11.81
CA ARG A 70 13.08 -4.98 -12.07
C ARG A 70 13.95 -5.12 -10.83
N LEU A 71 13.50 -4.62 -9.69
CA LEU A 71 14.22 -4.76 -8.43
C LEU A 71 14.38 -6.23 -8.01
N GLN A 72 13.32 -7.03 -8.18
CA GLN A 72 13.36 -8.46 -7.88
C GLN A 72 14.38 -9.19 -8.76
N SER A 73 14.38 -8.93 -10.06
CA SER A 73 15.36 -9.51 -10.99
C SER A 73 16.79 -9.06 -10.67
N ALA A 74 16.99 -7.79 -10.32
CA ALA A 74 18.30 -7.27 -9.94
C ALA A 74 18.83 -7.92 -8.65
N LEU A 75 17.96 -8.11 -7.65
CA LEU A 75 18.31 -8.80 -6.41
C LEU A 75 18.62 -10.27 -6.65
N LEU A 76 17.85 -10.96 -7.49
CA LEU A 76 18.14 -12.34 -7.89
C LEU A 76 19.51 -12.46 -8.53
N LEU A 77 19.80 -11.58 -9.49
CA LEU A 77 21.09 -11.58 -10.18
C LEU A 77 22.24 -11.31 -9.20
N LYS A 78 22.08 -10.33 -8.30
CA LYS A 78 23.07 -10.04 -7.27
C LYS A 78 23.30 -11.25 -6.34
N PHE A 79 22.26 -11.85 -5.80
CA PHE A 79 22.42 -13.02 -4.92
C PHE A 79 22.96 -14.25 -5.65
N SER A 80 22.67 -14.41 -6.94
CA SER A 80 23.24 -15.50 -7.73
C SER A 80 24.75 -15.34 -7.97
N THR A 81 25.22 -14.10 -8.10
CA THR A 81 26.62 -13.77 -8.40
C THR A 81 27.48 -13.63 -7.16
N THR A 82 27.00 -12.92 -6.13
CA THR A 82 27.76 -12.64 -4.89
C THR A 82 27.42 -13.60 -3.75
N GLY A 83 26.45 -14.48 -3.94
CA GLY A 83 25.85 -15.25 -2.85
C GLY A 83 24.93 -14.42 -1.96
N VAL A 84 24.20 -15.10 -1.09
CA VAL A 84 23.32 -14.48 -0.09
C VAL A 84 24.15 -14.01 1.09
N PRO A 85 23.97 -12.76 1.58
CA PRO A 85 24.65 -12.28 2.78
C PRO A 85 24.41 -13.22 3.98
N LYS A 86 25.43 -13.42 4.82
CA LYS A 86 25.35 -14.34 5.98
C LYS A 86 24.20 -14.00 6.94
N SER A 87 23.89 -12.71 7.11
CA SER A 87 22.75 -12.23 7.91
C SER A 87 21.38 -12.70 7.39
N LEU A 88 21.29 -13.09 6.12
CA LEU A 88 20.07 -13.56 5.47
C LEU A 88 20.10 -15.06 5.13
N ALA A 89 21.26 -15.71 5.31
CA ALA A 89 21.42 -17.13 5.02
C ALA A 89 20.50 -18.00 5.88
N GLY A 90 20.24 -17.61 7.14
CA GLY A 90 19.34 -18.31 8.05
C GLY A 90 17.86 -18.27 7.66
N VAL A 91 17.44 -17.29 6.85
CA VAL A 91 16.04 -17.12 6.42
C VAL A 91 15.70 -18.00 5.21
N MET A 92 16.67 -18.26 4.33
CA MET A 92 16.46 -18.94 3.05
C MET A 92 17.41 -20.13 2.81
N GLY A 93 18.09 -20.62 3.85
CA GLY A 93 19.07 -21.71 3.72
C GLY A 93 20.22 -21.39 2.75
N GLY A 94 20.55 -20.10 2.59
CA GLY A 94 21.63 -19.61 1.72
C GLY A 94 21.36 -19.65 0.22
N LYS A 95 20.14 -19.99 -0.25
CA LYS A 95 19.83 -20.05 -1.69
C LYS A 95 18.62 -19.18 -2.03
N VAL A 96 18.83 -18.17 -2.86
CA VAL A 96 17.74 -17.38 -3.48
C VAL A 96 17.73 -17.73 -4.96
N ARG A 97 16.65 -18.37 -5.43
CA ARG A 97 16.55 -18.86 -6.82
C ARG A 97 15.35 -18.28 -7.54
N THR A 98 14.32 -17.86 -6.82
CA THR A 98 13.04 -17.42 -7.40
C THR A 98 12.63 -16.05 -6.90
N ALA A 99 11.78 -15.36 -7.67
CA ALA A 99 11.20 -14.08 -7.25
C ALA A 99 10.38 -14.21 -5.96
N LYS A 100 9.86 -15.41 -5.66
CA LYS A 100 9.16 -15.72 -4.39
C LYS A 100 10.12 -15.62 -3.20
N ASP A 101 11.33 -16.16 -3.34
CA ASP A 101 12.36 -16.11 -2.29
C ASP A 101 12.75 -14.66 -1.96
N VAL A 102 12.89 -13.81 -2.99
CA VAL A 102 13.15 -12.38 -2.80
C VAL A 102 11.98 -11.68 -2.09
N ARG A 103 10.73 -12.04 -2.38
CA ARG A 103 9.56 -11.53 -1.65
C ARG A 103 9.59 -11.97 -0.19
N THR A 104 9.90 -13.23 0.09
CA THR A 104 9.98 -13.75 1.46
C THR A 104 11.04 -12.99 2.27
N LEU A 105 12.21 -12.75 1.69
CA LEU A 105 13.24 -11.92 2.32
C LEU A 105 12.76 -10.49 2.57
N ALA A 106 12.14 -9.85 1.57
CA ALA A 106 11.60 -8.50 1.74
C ALA A 106 10.54 -8.43 2.84
N LEU A 107 9.65 -9.43 2.92
CA LEU A 107 8.64 -9.51 3.98
C LEU A 107 9.26 -9.69 5.37
N HIS A 108 10.31 -10.51 5.49
CA HIS A 108 11.05 -10.67 6.75
C HIS A 108 11.64 -9.35 7.26
N PHE A 109 12.04 -8.44 6.36
CA PHE A 109 12.50 -7.09 6.74
C PHE A 109 11.38 -6.12 7.12
N MET A 110 10.17 -6.33 6.60
CA MET A 110 9.03 -5.45 6.86
C MET A 110 8.23 -5.85 8.11
N THR A 111 8.31 -7.12 8.52
CA THR A 111 7.74 -7.57 9.79
C THR A 111 8.65 -7.13 10.93
N PRO A 112 8.19 -6.29 11.87
CA PRO A 112 8.97 -5.97 13.06
C PRO A 112 9.23 -7.25 13.84
N HIS A 113 10.51 -7.60 14.04
CA HIS A 113 10.89 -8.68 14.93
C HIS A 113 10.56 -8.26 16.37
N PRO A 114 9.79 -9.05 17.14
CA PRO A 114 9.42 -8.72 18.52
C PRO A 114 10.58 -8.86 19.53
N HIS A 115 11.84 -9.07 19.08
CA HIS A 115 12.95 -9.46 19.96
C HIS A 115 14.14 -8.50 20.01
N HIS A 116 14.02 -7.27 19.52
CA HIS A 116 14.98 -6.22 19.85
C HIS A 116 14.26 -4.92 20.24
N ALA A 117 13.78 -4.90 21.49
CA ALA A 117 13.69 -3.66 22.24
C ALA A 117 15.03 -3.47 22.97
N PRO A 118 15.58 -2.24 23.04
CA PRO A 118 16.76 -1.92 23.85
C PRO A 118 16.51 -2.14 25.34
#